data_AF-A0A2N2H736-F1
#
_entry.id   AF-A0A2N2H736-F1
#
_cell.length_a   1.000
_cell.length_b   1.000
_cell.length_c   1.000
_cell.angle_alpha   90.00
_cell.angle_beta   90.00
_cell.angle_gamma   90.00
#
_symmetry.space_group_name_H-M   'P 1'
#
loop_
_entity.id
_entity.type
_entity.pdbx_description
1 polymer ?
#
loop_
_entity_poly.entity_id
_entity_poly.type
_entity_poly.pdbx_seq_one_letter_code
_entity_poly.pdbx_strand_id
1 'polypeptide(L)'
;MPRLMFSLIAAGVLFAQSGVACAAKAKCPELSVYLEGTSTFMGAVYKERLTMHRVSGGNGYDGKWLIDEFEQQIDYPWVVSPAIPPSNTRVDMGLGMWMNNFSRQVGPRTVLVTSTAGNYQLDVVGGKVGLAATGRFSGSVTGDEMTFKFDPSSSTEPVLKGRIIRGGRAEDLELSISVMNDIHGGKFCYSADTPATLKLVLEARVTPADRASNVEWSLPEIPGSVRIVEPVDSRGPYITVTYKLLPEQNSSFGEKTITARIRSGACKAEDSKKIKIFYPSTAENNLDGRDPNWFYYWGQTPAAKPGGHTVNLVYGGRPFSFCHWEGEGTAGLFVPEHHQHRTFYVCDLTAIGGSTMSNRFPLLSRTQPPNVTGVLDGWRISTFIDTFATIAIHENEHIRMYEMWKMGKTNERLRTEDGDEDGVPNDKEEQFGFDPTRKQTWLSTGETAKIKYDEEWLCYEAMRSHVPGSLDKHDWSHPGKQWP
;
A
#
# COMPACT_ATOMS: atom_id res chain seq x y z
N MET A 1 26.72 52.86 -40.93
CA MET A 1 26.31 51.46 -41.15
C MET A 1 25.93 50.86 -39.81
N PRO A 2 24.64 50.56 -39.59
CA PRO A 2 24.09 50.08 -38.32
C PRO A 2 23.87 48.56 -38.33
N ARG A 3 23.96 47.90 -37.17
CA ARG A 3 22.82 47.25 -36.49
C ARG A 3 23.28 46.34 -35.35
N LEU A 4 22.71 46.61 -34.18
CA LEU A 4 22.54 45.69 -33.06
C LEU A 4 21.91 44.37 -33.53
N MET A 5 22.36 43.25 -32.96
CA MET A 5 21.54 42.05 -32.81
C MET A 5 21.48 41.68 -31.33
N PHE A 6 20.33 41.98 -30.73
CA PHE A 6 19.83 41.36 -29.51
C PHE A 6 19.44 39.92 -29.83
N SER A 7 20.02 38.95 -29.12
CA SER A 7 19.48 37.58 -29.07
C SER A 7 18.61 37.45 -27.82
N LEU A 8 17.30 37.46 -28.03
CA LEU A 8 16.29 37.00 -27.07
C LEU A 8 16.47 35.50 -26.84
N ILE A 9 16.79 35.10 -25.61
CA ILE A 9 16.63 33.71 -25.16
C ILE A 9 15.18 33.58 -24.70
N ALA A 10 14.38 32.90 -25.50
CA ALA A 10 13.01 32.54 -25.16
C ALA A 10 13.02 31.54 -24.01
N ALA A 11 12.39 31.92 -22.90
CA ALA A 11 12.02 31.02 -21.82
C ALA A 11 10.97 30.03 -22.34
N GLY A 12 11.40 28.81 -22.63
CA GLY A 12 10.51 27.69 -22.90
C GLY A 12 9.84 27.24 -21.61
N VAL A 13 8.66 27.78 -21.33
CA VAL A 13 7.72 27.22 -20.36
C VAL A 13 7.31 25.85 -20.88
N LEU A 14 7.90 24.80 -20.30
CA LEU A 14 7.43 23.43 -20.41
C LEU A 14 6.04 23.35 -19.75
N PHE A 15 5.00 23.61 -20.54
CA PHE A 15 3.66 23.15 -20.20
C PHE A 15 3.72 21.63 -20.15
N ALA A 16 3.68 21.08 -18.94
CA ALA A 16 3.35 19.69 -18.72
C ALA A 16 2.03 19.42 -19.44
N GLN A 17 2.09 18.71 -20.55
CA GLN A 17 0.91 18.18 -21.20
C GLN A 17 0.28 17.21 -20.21
N SER A 18 -0.76 17.69 -19.52
CA SER A 18 -1.71 16.85 -18.80
C SER A 18 -2.22 15.82 -19.80
N GLY A 19 -1.72 14.59 -19.68
CA GLY A 19 -2.22 13.47 -20.46
C GLY A 19 -3.73 13.45 -20.32
N VAL A 20 -4.42 13.56 -21.46
CA VAL A 20 -5.87 13.43 -21.52
C VAL A 20 -6.16 11.99 -21.09
N ALA A 21 -6.56 11.83 -19.83
CA ALA A 21 -7.08 10.56 -19.35
C ALA A 21 -8.26 10.20 -20.25
N CYS A 22 -8.16 9.08 -20.98
CA CYS A 22 -9.26 8.61 -21.79
C CYS A 22 -10.45 8.34 -20.86
N ALA A 23 -11.50 9.15 -20.98
CA ALA A 23 -12.75 8.94 -20.26
C ALA A 23 -13.27 7.51 -20.54
N ALA A 24 -13.80 6.87 -19.51
CA ALA A 24 -14.45 5.58 -19.66
C ALA A 24 -15.75 5.77 -20.45
N LYS A 25 -15.79 5.19 -21.66
CA LYS A 25 -16.99 5.16 -22.49
C LYS A 25 -17.96 4.09 -21.98
N ALA A 26 -19.25 4.38 -22.02
CA ALA A 26 -20.24 3.44 -21.54
C ALA A 26 -20.35 2.18 -22.39
N LYS A 27 -20.67 1.08 -21.70
CA LYS A 27 -21.20 -0.13 -22.33
C LYS A 27 -22.72 -0.06 -22.23
N CYS A 28 -23.39 0.10 -23.38
CA CYS A 28 -24.85 0.20 -23.48
C CYS A 28 -25.39 -1.04 -24.23
N PRO A 29 -25.88 -2.06 -23.52
CA PRO A 29 -26.56 -3.17 -24.16
C PRO A 29 -27.93 -2.72 -24.70
N GLU A 30 -28.39 -3.36 -25.77
CA GLU A 30 -29.66 -3.06 -26.44
C GLU A 30 -30.87 -3.19 -25.49
N LEU A 31 -30.81 -4.16 -24.57
CA LEU A 31 -31.79 -4.35 -23.52
C LEU A 31 -31.06 -4.67 -22.21
N SER A 32 -31.53 -4.06 -21.13
CA SER A 32 -31.04 -4.33 -19.79
C SER A 32 -32.16 -4.28 -18.78
N VAL A 33 -31.90 -4.79 -17.59
CA VAL A 33 -32.74 -4.53 -16.44
C VAL A 33 -31.90 -4.50 -15.17
N TYR A 34 -32.25 -3.56 -14.29
CA TYR A 34 -31.84 -3.54 -12.89
C TYR A 34 -33.05 -3.98 -12.08
N LEU A 35 -32.90 -5.08 -11.35
CA LEU A 35 -33.90 -5.62 -10.46
C LEU A 35 -33.46 -5.41 -9.02
N GLU A 36 -34.38 -4.99 -8.16
CA GLU A 36 -34.13 -4.91 -6.73
C GLU A 36 -35.28 -5.51 -5.94
N GLY A 37 -34.98 -5.98 -4.73
CA GLY A 37 -35.97 -6.53 -3.84
C GLY A 37 -35.52 -6.45 -2.39
N THR A 38 -36.49 -6.43 -1.48
CA THR A 38 -36.23 -6.48 -0.04
C THR A 38 -37.19 -7.44 0.62
N SER A 39 -36.67 -8.23 1.56
CA SER A 39 -37.45 -9.14 2.40
C SER A 39 -36.94 -9.05 3.84
N THR A 40 -37.74 -9.55 4.78
CA THR A 40 -37.35 -9.62 6.19
C THR A 40 -37.69 -10.99 6.72
N PHE A 41 -36.72 -11.63 7.35
CA PHE A 41 -36.87 -12.95 7.95
C PHE A 41 -36.14 -13.01 9.28
N MET A 42 -36.84 -13.44 10.34
CA MET A 42 -36.30 -13.49 11.71
C MET A 42 -35.63 -12.17 12.17
N GLY A 43 -36.13 -11.03 11.69
CA GLY A 43 -35.60 -9.70 12.00
C GLY A 43 -34.36 -9.29 11.19
N ALA A 44 -33.77 -10.18 10.40
CA ALA A 44 -32.75 -9.82 9.41
C ALA A 44 -33.41 -9.27 8.14
N VAL A 45 -32.84 -8.20 7.58
CA VAL A 45 -33.32 -7.55 6.35
C VAL A 45 -32.39 -7.94 5.21
N TYR A 46 -32.96 -8.55 4.17
CA TYR A 46 -32.23 -8.95 2.97
C TYR A 46 -32.56 -7.93 1.88
N LYS A 47 -31.52 -7.31 1.31
CA LYS A 47 -31.64 -6.43 0.15
C LYS A 47 -30.82 -7.03 -0.97
N GLU A 48 -31.45 -7.23 -2.11
CA GLU A 48 -30.79 -7.83 -3.27
C GLU A 48 -30.95 -6.94 -4.48
N ARG A 49 -29.89 -6.92 -5.29
CA ARG A 49 -29.81 -6.17 -6.53
C ARG A 49 -29.23 -7.07 -7.60
N LEU A 50 -29.88 -7.13 -8.75
CA LEU A 50 -29.44 -7.92 -9.88
C LEU A 50 -29.44 -7.04 -11.12
N THR A 51 -28.34 -7.02 -11.84
CA THR A 51 -28.30 -6.35 -13.15
C THR A 51 -27.95 -7.35 -14.23
N MET A 52 -28.73 -7.31 -15.31
CA MET A 52 -28.54 -8.19 -16.45
C MET A 52 -28.80 -7.45 -17.76
N HIS A 53 -28.27 -8.00 -18.84
CA HIS A 53 -28.50 -7.49 -20.18
C HIS A 53 -28.64 -8.58 -21.22
N ARG A 54 -29.41 -8.32 -22.28
CA ARG A 54 -29.60 -9.29 -23.36
C ARG A 54 -28.33 -9.40 -24.20
N VAL A 55 -27.87 -10.64 -24.39
CA VAL A 55 -26.66 -10.98 -25.16
C VAL A 55 -26.95 -11.71 -26.47
N SER A 56 -28.12 -12.35 -26.61
CA SER A 56 -28.58 -12.94 -27.88
C SER A 56 -30.09 -13.22 -27.84
N GLY A 57 -30.74 -13.41 -28.99
CA GLY A 57 -32.11 -13.95 -29.04
C GLY A 57 -33.14 -13.16 -29.87
N GLY A 58 -34.42 -13.50 -29.63
CA GLY A 58 -35.56 -13.32 -30.53
C GLY A 58 -36.40 -12.05 -30.34
N ASN A 59 -37.67 -12.12 -30.78
CA ASN A 59 -38.58 -10.97 -30.79
C ASN A 59 -38.95 -10.50 -29.38
N GLY A 60 -39.06 -9.18 -29.19
CA GLY A 60 -39.43 -8.60 -27.90
C GLY A 60 -38.33 -8.78 -26.85
N TYR A 61 -38.66 -9.40 -25.71
CA TYR A 61 -37.74 -9.64 -24.61
C TYR A 61 -37.13 -11.05 -24.59
N ASP A 62 -37.58 -11.92 -25.49
CA ASP A 62 -37.08 -13.29 -25.58
C ASP A 62 -35.60 -13.33 -25.96
N GLY A 63 -34.86 -14.26 -25.36
CA GLY A 63 -33.44 -14.42 -25.59
C GLY A 63 -32.63 -14.79 -24.35
N LYS A 64 -31.31 -14.73 -24.48
CA LYS A 64 -30.35 -14.96 -23.41
C LYS A 64 -29.94 -13.64 -22.78
N TRP A 65 -29.96 -13.61 -21.46
CA TRP A 65 -29.65 -12.45 -20.63
C TRP A 65 -28.49 -12.77 -19.71
N LEU A 66 -27.37 -12.09 -19.89
CA LEU A 66 -26.19 -12.25 -19.04
C LEU A 66 -26.36 -11.44 -17.77
N ILE A 67 -26.09 -12.07 -16.62
CA ILE A 67 -26.01 -11.38 -15.34
C ILE A 67 -24.64 -10.71 -15.23
N ASP A 68 -24.65 -9.38 -15.16
CA ASP A 68 -23.45 -8.57 -14.98
C ASP A 68 -22.96 -8.60 -13.54
N GLU A 69 -23.91 -8.43 -12.63
CA GLU A 69 -23.66 -8.25 -11.21
C GLU A 69 -24.89 -8.64 -10.39
N PHE A 70 -24.63 -9.33 -9.28
CA PHE A 70 -25.59 -9.61 -8.24
C PHE A 70 -25.01 -9.13 -6.90
N GLU A 71 -25.75 -8.33 -6.16
CA GLU A 71 -25.40 -7.89 -4.82
C GLU A 71 -26.47 -8.36 -3.84
N GLN A 72 -26.05 -8.95 -2.72
CA GLN A 72 -26.90 -9.29 -1.59
C GLN A 72 -26.31 -8.64 -0.34
N GLN A 73 -27.11 -7.79 0.30
CA GLN A 73 -26.83 -7.22 1.61
C GLN A 73 -27.77 -7.85 2.63
N ILE A 74 -27.21 -8.35 3.73
CA ILE A 74 -27.95 -8.90 4.86
C ILE A 74 -27.66 -8.04 6.08
N ASP A 75 -28.67 -7.33 6.56
CA ASP A 75 -28.61 -6.51 7.77
C ASP A 75 -29.22 -7.31 8.94
N TYR A 76 -28.39 -7.72 9.90
CA TYR A 76 -28.82 -8.46 11.08
C TYR A 76 -29.25 -7.51 12.22
N PRO A 77 -30.24 -7.86 13.04
CA PRO A 77 -30.60 -7.07 14.21
C PRO A 77 -29.62 -7.31 15.39
N TRP A 78 -28.72 -8.29 15.27
CA TRP A 78 -27.66 -8.62 16.22
C TRP A 78 -26.26 -8.48 15.59
N VAL A 79 -25.22 -8.50 16.44
CA VAL A 79 -23.82 -8.51 15.99
C VAL A 79 -23.48 -9.88 15.40
N VAL A 80 -22.89 -9.90 14.22
CA VAL A 80 -22.39 -11.11 13.56
C VAL A 80 -21.02 -11.44 14.16
N SER A 81 -20.94 -12.55 14.90
CA SER A 81 -19.74 -13.02 15.58
C SER A 81 -19.63 -14.56 15.48
N PRO A 82 -18.44 -15.12 15.22
CA PRO A 82 -17.19 -14.42 14.93
C PRO A 82 -17.25 -13.62 13.63
N ALA A 83 -16.35 -12.64 13.47
CA ALA A 83 -16.31 -11.81 12.27
C ALA A 83 -16.12 -12.67 11.03
N ILE A 84 -16.92 -12.43 9.98
CA ILE A 84 -16.83 -13.18 8.73
C ILE A 84 -15.62 -12.67 7.93
N PRO A 85 -14.58 -13.48 7.71
CA PRO A 85 -13.44 -13.07 6.92
C PRO A 85 -13.88 -12.85 5.46
N PRO A 86 -13.28 -11.89 4.75
CA PRO A 86 -13.59 -11.68 3.35
C PRO A 86 -13.22 -12.93 2.54
N SER A 87 -14.10 -13.35 1.64
CA SER A 87 -13.87 -14.48 0.74
C SER A 87 -13.94 -14.04 -0.72
N ASN A 88 -13.16 -14.68 -1.58
CA ASN A 88 -13.27 -14.54 -3.03
C ASN A 88 -13.29 -15.94 -3.65
N THR A 89 -14.44 -16.35 -4.18
CA THR A 89 -14.65 -17.70 -4.68
C THR A 89 -15.39 -17.67 -5.99
N ARG A 90 -14.96 -18.49 -6.94
CA ARG A 90 -15.73 -18.77 -8.14
C ARG A 90 -16.84 -19.76 -7.80
N VAL A 91 -18.09 -19.33 -7.96
CA VAL A 91 -19.29 -20.14 -7.71
C VAL A 91 -19.77 -20.73 -9.02
N ASP A 92 -19.91 -22.06 -9.06
CA ASP A 92 -20.55 -22.76 -10.16
C ASP A 92 -22.08 -22.64 -10.03
N MET A 93 -22.72 -22.13 -11.08
CA MET A 93 -24.16 -21.91 -11.15
C MET A 93 -24.86 -23.04 -11.93
N GLY A 94 -24.13 -24.09 -12.29
CA GLY A 94 -24.57 -25.23 -13.09
C GLY A 94 -24.44 -24.97 -14.59
N LEU A 95 -24.54 -26.05 -15.39
CA LEU A 95 -24.48 -26.01 -16.86
C LEU A 95 -23.22 -25.32 -17.43
N GLY A 96 -22.09 -25.40 -16.70
CA GLY A 96 -20.83 -24.74 -17.08
C GLY A 96 -20.84 -23.22 -16.89
N MET A 97 -21.87 -22.68 -16.24
CA MET A 97 -21.98 -21.28 -15.91
C MET A 97 -21.42 -20.98 -14.51
N TRP A 98 -20.87 -19.79 -14.33
CA TRP A 98 -20.21 -19.41 -13.09
C TRP A 98 -20.20 -17.90 -12.89
N MET A 99 -19.97 -17.47 -11.64
CA MET A 99 -19.68 -16.08 -11.27
C MET A 99 -18.60 -16.01 -10.21
N ASN A 100 -17.82 -14.92 -10.16
CA ASN A 100 -16.91 -14.67 -9.04
C ASN A 100 -17.68 -13.97 -7.92
N ASN A 101 -17.73 -14.61 -6.76
CA ASN A 101 -18.40 -14.12 -5.58
C ASN A 101 -17.36 -13.57 -4.59
N PHE A 102 -17.58 -12.34 -4.14
CA PHE A 102 -16.84 -11.73 -3.06
C PHE A 102 -17.78 -11.46 -1.89
N SER A 103 -17.48 -12.03 -0.72
CA SER A 103 -18.25 -11.78 0.50
C SER A 103 -17.38 -11.04 1.51
N ARG A 104 -18.00 -10.14 2.29
CA ARG A 104 -17.35 -9.48 3.43
C ARG A 104 -18.37 -9.02 4.45
N GLN A 105 -17.93 -8.91 5.70
CA GLN A 105 -18.67 -8.19 6.73
C GLN A 105 -18.41 -6.68 6.64
N VAL A 106 -19.48 -5.88 6.70
CA VAL A 106 -19.44 -4.40 6.68
C VAL A 106 -19.95 -3.92 8.04
N GLY A 107 -19.03 -3.54 8.92
CA GLY A 107 -19.37 -3.22 10.30
C GLY A 107 -19.88 -4.44 11.10
N PRO A 108 -20.42 -4.25 12.30
CA PRO A 108 -20.69 -5.37 13.20
C PRO A 108 -21.94 -6.19 12.85
N ARG A 109 -22.81 -5.71 11.96
CA ARG A 109 -24.15 -6.30 11.73
C ARG A 109 -24.53 -6.56 10.28
N THR A 110 -23.68 -6.19 9.31
CA THR A 110 -24.03 -6.30 7.90
C THR A 110 -23.08 -7.23 7.19
N VAL A 111 -23.62 -8.11 6.35
CA VAL A 111 -22.86 -8.96 5.43
C VAL A 111 -23.20 -8.52 4.01
N LEU A 112 -22.17 -8.28 3.21
CA LEU A 112 -22.30 -7.90 1.81
C LEU A 112 -21.66 -8.98 0.94
N VAL A 113 -22.42 -9.45 -0.03
CA VAL A 113 -22.00 -10.40 -1.04
C VAL A 113 -22.17 -9.76 -2.41
N THR A 114 -21.10 -9.69 -3.19
CA THR A 114 -21.13 -9.16 -4.55
C THR A 114 -20.60 -10.23 -5.50
N SER A 115 -21.40 -10.60 -6.49
CA SER A 115 -21.03 -11.53 -7.56
C SER A 115 -20.85 -10.75 -8.86
N THR A 116 -19.65 -10.80 -9.44
CA THR A 116 -19.30 -10.11 -10.69
C THR A 116 -18.50 -11.02 -11.62
N ALA A 117 -18.30 -10.59 -12.86
CA ALA A 117 -17.37 -11.20 -13.82
C ALA A 117 -17.58 -12.71 -14.00
N GLY A 118 -18.69 -13.10 -14.62
CA GLY A 118 -19.06 -14.48 -14.91
C GLY A 118 -19.72 -14.66 -16.28
N ASN A 119 -20.20 -15.87 -16.57
CA ASN A 119 -20.95 -16.20 -17.78
C ASN A 119 -22.37 -16.70 -17.48
N TYR A 120 -22.88 -16.44 -16.27
CA TYR A 120 -24.20 -16.90 -15.86
C TYR A 120 -25.31 -16.16 -16.61
N GLN A 121 -26.11 -16.93 -17.35
CA GLN A 121 -27.14 -16.43 -18.25
C GLN A 121 -28.51 -17.01 -17.89
N LEU A 122 -29.53 -16.18 -17.99
CA LEU A 122 -30.93 -16.57 -17.91
C LEU A 122 -31.56 -16.52 -19.30
N ASP A 123 -32.46 -17.45 -19.58
CA ASP A 123 -33.33 -17.45 -20.75
C ASP A 123 -34.64 -16.73 -20.43
N VAL A 124 -35.07 -15.86 -21.34
CA VAL A 124 -36.43 -15.32 -21.41
C VAL A 124 -37.13 -15.99 -22.58
N VAL A 125 -38.22 -16.72 -22.31
CA VAL A 125 -38.98 -17.46 -23.33
C VAL A 125 -40.47 -17.31 -23.06
N GLY A 126 -41.18 -16.65 -23.98
CA GLY A 126 -42.63 -16.44 -23.85
C GLY A 126 -43.01 -15.71 -22.57
N GLY A 127 -42.19 -14.74 -22.14
CA GLY A 127 -42.41 -13.97 -20.91
C GLY A 127 -42.07 -14.70 -19.61
N LYS A 128 -41.43 -15.88 -19.64
CA LYS A 128 -40.90 -16.56 -18.46
C LYS A 128 -39.38 -16.38 -18.37
N VAL A 129 -38.86 -16.15 -17.18
CA VAL A 129 -37.42 -15.93 -16.92
C VAL A 129 -36.85 -17.11 -16.13
N GLY A 130 -35.77 -17.72 -16.59
CA GLY A 130 -35.14 -18.85 -15.90
C GLY A 130 -34.09 -19.56 -16.74
N LEU A 131 -33.96 -20.88 -16.58
CA LEU A 131 -33.03 -21.69 -17.35
C LEU A 131 -33.82 -22.67 -18.20
N ALA A 132 -34.02 -22.33 -19.48
CA ALA A 132 -34.85 -23.10 -20.40
C ALA A 132 -34.36 -24.55 -20.53
N ALA A 133 -33.04 -24.76 -20.52
CA ALA A 133 -32.41 -26.08 -20.57
C ALA A 133 -32.80 -27.00 -19.40
N THR A 134 -33.25 -26.43 -18.27
CA THR A 134 -33.69 -27.18 -17.08
C THR A 134 -35.21 -27.24 -16.93
N GLY A 135 -35.95 -26.51 -17.76
CA GLY A 135 -37.40 -26.30 -17.60
C GLY A 135 -37.80 -25.49 -16.36
N ARG A 136 -36.83 -24.97 -15.58
CA ARG A 136 -37.10 -24.16 -14.38
C ARG A 136 -37.17 -22.68 -14.73
N PHE A 137 -38.31 -22.08 -14.44
CA PHE A 137 -38.56 -20.64 -14.58
C PHE A 137 -38.91 -20.06 -13.22
N SER A 138 -38.15 -19.06 -12.81
CA SER A 138 -38.21 -18.46 -11.48
C SER A 138 -38.56 -16.97 -11.52
N GLY A 139 -38.97 -16.49 -12.68
CA GLY A 139 -39.37 -15.11 -12.90
C GLY A 139 -40.29 -14.96 -14.11
N SER A 140 -40.77 -13.75 -14.34
CA SER A 140 -41.65 -13.43 -15.46
C SER A 140 -41.41 -12.02 -15.98
N VAL A 141 -41.81 -11.78 -17.23
CA VAL A 141 -41.90 -10.47 -17.85
C VAL A 141 -43.36 -10.17 -18.14
N THR A 142 -43.87 -9.05 -17.65
CA THR A 142 -45.25 -8.59 -17.91
C THR A 142 -45.22 -7.10 -18.26
N GLY A 143 -45.60 -6.78 -19.50
CA GLY A 143 -45.28 -5.47 -20.06
C GLY A 143 -43.75 -5.30 -20.11
N ASP A 144 -43.25 -4.19 -19.56
CA ASP A 144 -41.81 -3.95 -19.42
C ASP A 144 -41.27 -4.35 -18.04
N GLU A 145 -42.10 -4.83 -17.12
CA GLU A 145 -41.64 -5.24 -15.79
C GLU A 145 -41.10 -6.68 -15.85
N MET A 146 -39.87 -6.86 -15.39
CA MET A 146 -39.29 -8.17 -15.13
C MET A 146 -39.29 -8.43 -13.62
N THR A 147 -39.65 -9.65 -13.25
CA THR A 147 -39.51 -10.19 -11.90
C THR A 147 -38.60 -11.40 -11.94
N PHE A 148 -37.80 -11.60 -10.89
CA PHE A 148 -36.94 -12.76 -10.76
C PHE A 148 -36.69 -13.11 -9.29
N LYS A 149 -36.49 -14.39 -9.04
CA LYS A 149 -36.05 -14.96 -7.77
C LYS A 149 -35.15 -16.15 -8.09
N PHE A 150 -34.00 -16.31 -7.45
CA PHE A 150 -33.11 -17.45 -7.66
C PHE A 150 -33.76 -18.75 -7.20
N ASP A 151 -34.33 -18.77 -5.98
CA ASP A 151 -35.10 -19.89 -5.45
C ASP A 151 -36.57 -19.51 -5.20
N PRO A 152 -37.50 -19.88 -6.09
CA PRO A 152 -38.93 -19.64 -5.92
C PRO A 152 -39.52 -20.18 -4.60
N SER A 153 -38.90 -21.21 -4.02
CA SER A 153 -39.37 -21.86 -2.80
C SER A 153 -38.82 -21.21 -1.52
N SER A 154 -37.77 -20.39 -1.63
CA SER A 154 -37.15 -19.72 -0.49
C SER A 154 -38.12 -18.69 0.10
N SER A 155 -38.39 -18.78 1.40
CA SER A 155 -39.21 -17.78 2.11
C SER A 155 -38.41 -16.54 2.52
N THR A 156 -37.08 -16.63 2.48
CA THR A 156 -36.18 -15.56 2.92
C THR A 156 -35.74 -14.67 1.77
N GLU A 157 -35.64 -15.22 0.56
CA GLU A 157 -35.15 -14.48 -0.60
C GLU A 157 -36.22 -13.50 -1.13
N PRO A 158 -35.85 -12.23 -1.41
CA PRO A 158 -36.78 -11.26 -1.96
C PRO A 158 -37.16 -11.60 -3.41
N VAL A 159 -38.37 -11.21 -3.83
CA VAL A 159 -38.70 -11.16 -5.26
C VAL A 159 -38.10 -9.88 -5.82
N LEU A 160 -37.15 -10.02 -6.73
CA LEU A 160 -36.53 -8.88 -7.40
C LEU A 160 -37.46 -8.39 -8.49
N LYS A 161 -37.63 -7.06 -8.58
CA LYS A 161 -38.48 -6.42 -9.59
C LYS A 161 -37.77 -5.24 -10.20
N GLY A 162 -38.05 -4.98 -11.46
CA GLY A 162 -37.53 -3.82 -12.17
C GLY A 162 -38.02 -3.74 -13.59
N ARG A 163 -37.83 -2.59 -14.22
CA ARG A 163 -38.29 -2.34 -15.59
C ARG A 163 -37.17 -2.62 -16.58
N ILE A 164 -37.48 -3.38 -17.63
CA ILE A 164 -36.60 -3.57 -18.77
C ILE A 164 -36.46 -2.23 -19.50
N ILE A 165 -35.22 -1.84 -19.74
CA ILE A 165 -34.86 -0.59 -20.41
C ILE A 165 -34.19 -0.93 -21.73
N ARG A 166 -34.69 -0.33 -22.81
CA ARG A 166 -34.03 -0.32 -24.11
C ARG A 166 -32.85 0.64 -24.08
N GLY A 167 -31.70 0.18 -24.53
CA GLY A 167 -30.45 0.94 -24.53
C GLY A 167 -30.55 2.22 -25.37
N GLY A 168 -29.86 3.28 -24.89
CA GLY A 168 -29.43 4.42 -25.71
C GLY A 168 -28.13 4.09 -26.46
N ARG A 169 -27.60 5.03 -27.26
CA ARG A 169 -26.35 4.81 -27.97
C ARG A 169 -25.18 4.91 -26.97
N ALA A 170 -24.11 4.13 -27.17
CA ALA A 170 -22.93 4.14 -26.28
C ALA A 170 -22.24 5.52 -26.16
N GLU A 171 -22.53 6.40 -27.11
CA GLU A 171 -22.12 7.81 -27.18
C GLU A 171 -22.88 8.72 -26.18
N ASP A 172 -23.86 8.19 -25.44
CA ASP A 172 -24.73 8.95 -24.52
C ASP A 172 -24.33 8.82 -23.04
N LEU A 173 -23.24 8.13 -22.68
CA LEU A 173 -22.75 8.05 -21.31
C LEU A 173 -21.21 7.95 -21.25
N GLU A 174 -20.55 8.98 -20.74
CA GLU A 174 -19.11 8.97 -20.44
C GLU A 174 -18.89 9.31 -18.97
N LEU A 175 -17.87 8.70 -18.36
CA LEU A 175 -17.43 8.97 -17.00
C LEU A 175 -15.91 9.19 -17.01
N SER A 176 -15.46 10.25 -16.35
CA SER A 176 -14.06 10.44 -16.01
C SER A 176 -13.92 10.94 -14.58
N ILE A 177 -12.88 10.50 -13.88
CA ILE A 177 -12.61 10.96 -12.51
C ILE A 177 -11.31 11.73 -12.38
N SER A 178 -11.32 12.68 -11.45
CA SER A 178 -10.15 13.44 -11.05
C SER A 178 -10.10 13.56 -9.52
N VAL A 179 -8.90 13.82 -9.01
CA VAL A 179 -8.70 14.21 -7.61
C VAL A 179 -8.30 15.68 -7.67
N MET A 180 -9.19 16.57 -7.24
CA MET A 180 -9.11 18.00 -7.46
C MET A 180 -7.95 18.66 -6.70
N ASN A 181 -7.57 18.09 -5.56
CA ASN A 181 -6.44 18.56 -4.75
C ASN A 181 -5.13 17.78 -5.05
N ASP A 182 -5.04 17.17 -6.23
CA ASP A 182 -3.84 16.47 -6.70
C ASP A 182 -2.78 17.47 -7.21
N ILE A 183 -1.97 17.98 -6.30
CA ILE A 183 -0.87 18.91 -6.62
C ILE A 183 0.48 18.19 -6.82
N HIS A 184 0.54 16.86 -6.58
CA HIS A 184 1.78 16.07 -6.61
C HIS A 184 1.69 14.84 -7.54
N GLY A 185 0.82 14.86 -8.54
CA GLY A 185 0.77 13.83 -9.59
C GLY A 185 0.36 12.44 -9.08
N GLY A 186 -0.70 12.39 -8.28
CA GLY A 186 -1.28 11.18 -7.69
C GLY A 186 -0.68 10.81 -6.34
N LYS A 187 0.18 11.64 -5.75
CA LYS A 187 0.80 11.40 -4.45
C LYS A 187 0.16 12.27 -3.38
N PHE A 188 -0.20 11.67 -2.25
CA PHE A 188 -0.83 12.36 -1.13
C PHE A 188 -0.16 11.98 0.18
N CYS A 189 0.04 12.95 1.05
CA CYS A 189 0.65 12.75 2.36
C CYS A 189 -0.36 13.11 3.46
N TYR A 190 -0.37 12.33 4.53
CA TYR A 190 -1.04 12.75 5.77
C TYR A 190 -0.40 14.05 6.31
N SER A 191 -1.20 14.86 7.00
CA SER A 191 -0.70 16.05 7.70
C SER A 191 0.16 15.68 8.91
N ALA A 192 1.04 16.60 9.32
CA ALA A 192 1.85 16.46 10.53
C ALA A 192 1.06 16.78 11.82
N ASP A 193 -0.22 17.11 11.73
CA ASP A 193 -1.07 17.44 12.87
C ASP A 193 -1.33 16.21 13.76
N THR A 194 -1.81 16.44 14.97
CA THR A 194 -2.27 15.38 15.88
C THR A 194 -3.74 15.63 16.26
N PRO A 195 -4.70 14.83 15.76
CA PRO A 195 -4.53 13.66 14.90
C PRO A 195 -4.18 14.00 13.45
N ALA A 196 -3.38 13.14 12.81
CA ALA A 196 -3.02 13.28 11.40
C ALA A 196 -4.26 13.20 10.51
N THR A 197 -4.27 13.94 9.41
CA THR A 197 -5.38 13.92 8.44
C THR A 197 -4.90 13.79 6.99
N LEU A 198 -5.63 13.04 6.18
CA LEU A 198 -5.46 12.96 4.73
C LEU A 198 -6.79 13.32 4.07
N LYS A 199 -6.80 14.35 3.23
CA LYS A 199 -7.99 14.81 2.52
C LYS A 199 -7.86 14.54 1.02
N LEU A 200 -8.90 13.95 0.43
CA LEU A 200 -9.06 13.77 -1.01
C LEU A 200 -10.35 14.45 -1.44
N VAL A 201 -10.26 15.36 -2.41
CA VAL A 201 -11.42 16.02 -3.02
C VAL A 201 -11.61 15.41 -4.40
N LEU A 202 -12.71 14.71 -4.62
CA LEU A 202 -12.93 13.89 -5.81
C LEU A 202 -14.01 14.51 -6.69
N GLU A 203 -13.78 14.51 -8.00
CA GLU A 203 -14.74 14.94 -9.01
C GLU A 203 -14.94 13.84 -10.04
N ALA A 204 -16.19 13.56 -10.36
CA ALA A 204 -16.61 12.74 -11.49
C ALA A 204 -17.29 13.63 -12.52
N ARG A 205 -16.70 13.68 -13.72
CA ARG A 205 -17.30 14.35 -14.88
C ARG A 205 -18.07 13.34 -15.70
N VAL A 206 -19.36 13.59 -15.84
CA VAL A 206 -20.30 12.72 -16.55
C VAL A 206 -20.87 13.45 -17.74
N THR A 207 -20.96 12.76 -18.88
CA THR A 207 -21.71 13.22 -20.05
C THR A 207 -22.88 12.26 -20.27
N PRO A 208 -24.14 12.72 -20.32
CA PRO A 208 -24.62 14.07 -20.04
C PRO A 208 -24.59 14.40 -18.53
N ALA A 209 -24.43 15.68 -18.20
CA ALA A 209 -24.15 16.15 -16.85
C ALA A 209 -25.33 16.02 -15.87
N ASP A 210 -26.56 15.94 -16.37
CA ASP A 210 -27.78 15.73 -15.56
C ASP A 210 -27.80 14.39 -14.83
N ARG A 211 -26.95 13.44 -15.22
CA ARG A 211 -26.82 12.12 -14.59
C ARG A 211 -25.77 12.07 -13.49
N ALA A 212 -25.00 13.13 -13.28
CA ALA A 212 -23.83 13.09 -12.42
C ALA A 212 -24.17 12.82 -10.94
N SER A 213 -25.40 13.09 -10.50
CA SER A 213 -25.90 12.73 -9.17
C SER A 213 -25.94 11.21 -8.91
N ASN A 214 -25.95 10.39 -9.97
CA ASN A 214 -26.02 8.93 -9.87
C ASN A 214 -24.65 8.25 -9.81
N VAL A 215 -23.57 9.02 -9.74
CA VAL A 215 -22.22 8.48 -9.55
C VAL A 215 -22.13 7.84 -8.17
N GLU A 216 -21.58 6.64 -8.11
CA GLU A 216 -21.27 5.90 -6.89
C GLU A 216 -19.76 5.73 -6.77
N TRP A 217 -19.20 6.11 -5.62
CA TRP A 217 -17.78 6.03 -5.37
C TRP A 217 -17.42 4.79 -4.55
N SER A 218 -16.40 4.07 -5.01
CA SER A 218 -15.72 3.03 -4.26
C SER A 218 -14.36 3.55 -3.80
N LEU A 219 -14.26 3.78 -2.50
CA LEU A 219 -13.10 4.38 -1.85
C LEU A 219 -12.22 3.31 -1.19
N PRO A 220 -10.87 3.47 -1.22
CA PRO A 220 -9.99 2.52 -0.57
C PRO A 220 -10.25 2.46 0.94
N GLU A 221 -10.04 1.30 1.53
CA GLU A 221 -9.94 1.14 2.97
C GLU A 221 -8.48 1.31 3.39
N ILE A 222 -8.26 1.97 4.52
CA ILE A 222 -6.94 2.16 5.10
C ILE A 222 -7.04 1.69 6.56
N PRO A 223 -6.60 0.46 6.87
CA PRO A 223 -6.68 -0.09 8.22
C PRO A 223 -6.04 0.83 9.27
N GLY A 224 -6.73 1.00 10.41
CA GLY A 224 -6.31 1.91 11.49
C GLY A 224 -6.72 3.37 11.30
N SER A 225 -7.05 3.80 10.08
CA SER A 225 -7.56 5.15 9.84
C SER A 225 -9.09 5.22 9.88
N VAL A 226 -9.62 6.34 10.37
CA VAL A 226 -11.05 6.64 10.38
C VAL A 226 -11.43 7.40 9.11
N ARG A 227 -12.22 6.78 8.24
CA ARG A 227 -12.71 7.40 6.99
C ARG A 227 -14.02 8.14 7.22
N ILE A 228 -14.05 9.42 6.84
CA ILE A 228 -15.24 10.28 6.80
C ILE A 228 -15.47 10.69 5.34
N VAL A 229 -16.70 10.57 4.86
CA VAL A 229 -17.06 10.91 3.48
C VAL A 229 -18.22 11.89 3.49
N GLU A 230 -18.14 12.91 2.64
CA GLU A 230 -19.18 13.89 2.42
C GLU A 230 -19.51 13.96 0.92
N PRO A 231 -20.76 13.67 0.50
CA PRO A 231 -21.88 13.17 1.30
C PRO A 231 -21.64 11.75 1.84
N VAL A 232 -22.34 11.40 2.93
CA VAL A 232 -22.12 10.15 3.70
C VAL A 232 -22.39 8.89 2.88
N ASP A 233 -23.30 8.96 1.90
CA ASP A 233 -23.64 7.87 1.00
C ASP A 233 -22.60 7.67 -0.13
N SER A 234 -21.55 8.50 -0.19
CA SER A 234 -20.49 8.43 -1.20
C SER A 234 -21.02 8.52 -2.63
N ARG A 235 -22.08 9.32 -2.85
CA ARG A 235 -22.71 9.51 -4.17
C ARG A 235 -22.58 10.94 -4.69
N GLY A 236 -22.74 11.06 -6.00
CA GLY A 236 -22.78 12.32 -6.72
C GLY A 236 -21.46 12.72 -7.38
N PRO A 237 -21.48 13.86 -8.10
CA PRO A 237 -20.35 14.30 -8.93
C PRO A 237 -19.15 14.74 -8.10
N TYR A 238 -19.37 15.15 -6.86
CA TYR A 238 -18.35 15.69 -5.97
C TYR A 238 -18.45 15.01 -4.62
N ILE A 239 -17.35 14.41 -4.18
CA ILE A 239 -17.26 13.90 -2.82
C ILE A 239 -15.94 14.35 -2.18
N THR A 240 -15.97 14.58 -0.87
CA THR A 240 -14.78 14.81 -0.07
C THR A 240 -14.57 13.63 0.86
N VAL A 241 -13.38 13.07 0.85
CA VAL A 241 -12.98 11.96 1.72
C VAL A 241 -11.88 12.44 2.64
N THR A 242 -12.07 12.27 3.94
CA THR A 242 -11.05 12.57 4.95
C THR A 242 -10.74 11.31 5.74
N TYR A 243 -9.48 10.89 5.72
CA TYR A 243 -8.96 9.87 6.62
C TYR A 243 -8.30 10.56 7.81
N LYS A 244 -8.67 10.17 9.03
CA LYS A 244 -8.06 10.64 10.28
C LYS A 244 -7.26 9.50 10.91
N LEU A 245 -6.23 9.86 11.66
CA LEU A 245 -5.25 8.96 12.28
C LEU A 245 -4.36 8.28 11.23
N LEU A 246 -3.08 8.17 11.55
CA LEU A 246 -2.17 7.36 10.75
C LEU A 246 -2.50 5.87 10.91
N PRO A 247 -2.34 5.07 9.84
CA PRO A 247 -2.39 3.62 9.91
C PRO A 247 -1.37 3.04 10.90
N GLU A 248 -1.69 1.90 11.51
CA GLU A 248 -0.76 1.20 12.41
C GLU A 248 0.47 0.63 11.69
N GLN A 249 0.24 0.12 10.48
CA GLN A 249 1.22 -0.66 9.73
C GLN A 249 1.70 0.07 8.48
N ASN A 250 3.01 0.05 8.22
CA ASN A 250 3.65 0.64 7.04
C ASN A 250 3.07 0.10 5.72
N SER A 251 2.63 -1.16 5.71
CA SER A 251 1.98 -1.80 4.55
C SER A 251 0.61 -1.21 4.19
N SER A 252 0.00 -0.42 5.08
CA SER A 252 -1.28 0.26 4.82
C SER A 252 -1.12 1.50 3.94
N PHE A 253 0.08 2.06 3.85
CA PHE A 253 0.41 3.15 2.94
C PHE A 253 0.61 2.64 1.49
N GLY A 254 1.10 3.50 0.61
CA GLY A 254 1.42 3.16 -0.77
C GLY A 254 0.23 3.22 -1.71
N GLU A 255 0.26 2.40 -2.76
CA GLU A 255 -0.72 2.46 -3.84
C GLU A 255 -2.14 2.11 -3.35
N LYS A 256 -3.11 2.92 -3.77
CA LYS A 256 -4.55 2.73 -3.55
C LYS A 256 -5.31 3.06 -4.83
N THR A 257 -6.49 2.45 -5.00
CA THR A 257 -7.35 2.69 -6.15
C THR A 257 -8.64 3.37 -5.70
N ILE A 258 -8.99 4.44 -6.38
CA ILE A 258 -10.30 5.11 -6.29
C ILE A 258 -11.07 4.73 -7.54
N THR A 259 -12.33 4.35 -7.40
CA THR A 259 -13.19 3.99 -8.53
C THR A 259 -14.50 4.75 -8.43
N ALA A 260 -14.99 5.26 -9.55
CA ALA A 260 -16.35 5.74 -9.67
C ALA A 260 -17.11 4.90 -10.69
N ARG A 261 -18.40 4.72 -10.44
CA ARG A 261 -19.33 4.00 -11.30
C ARG A 261 -20.56 4.83 -11.53
N ILE A 262 -21.14 4.73 -12.71
CA ILE A 262 -22.45 5.31 -13.00
C ILE A 262 -23.28 4.33 -13.81
N ARG A 263 -24.57 4.28 -13.48
CA ARG A 263 -25.60 3.59 -14.27
C ARG A 263 -26.62 4.59 -14.76
N SER A 264 -26.98 4.50 -16.03
CA SER A 264 -28.08 5.24 -16.62
C SER A 264 -28.89 4.34 -17.52
N GLY A 265 -30.01 3.85 -16.98
CA GLY A 265 -30.77 2.78 -17.62
C GLY A 265 -29.88 1.56 -17.87
N ALA A 266 -29.70 1.22 -19.14
CA ALA A 266 -28.84 0.11 -19.58
C ALA A 266 -27.34 0.40 -19.53
N CYS A 267 -26.97 1.67 -19.64
CA CYS A 267 -25.59 2.08 -19.83
C CYS A 267 -24.85 2.07 -18.50
N LYS A 268 -23.64 1.50 -18.51
CA LYS A 268 -22.70 1.54 -17.37
C LYS A 268 -21.38 2.13 -17.81
N ALA A 269 -20.82 3.01 -16.99
CA ALA A 269 -19.44 3.47 -17.13
C ALA A 269 -18.73 3.35 -15.76
N GLU A 270 -17.46 2.96 -15.80
CA GLU A 270 -16.59 2.84 -14.63
C GLU A 270 -15.25 3.45 -14.99
N ASP A 271 -14.76 4.36 -14.15
CA ASP A 271 -13.41 4.90 -14.26
C ASP A 271 -12.67 4.74 -12.92
N SER A 272 -11.36 4.53 -12.99
CA SER A 272 -10.52 4.25 -11.82
C SER A 272 -9.20 5.00 -11.88
N LYS A 273 -8.77 5.54 -10.74
CA LYS A 273 -7.52 6.29 -10.59
C LYS A 273 -6.70 5.68 -9.46
N LYS A 274 -5.44 5.37 -9.76
CA LYS A 274 -4.44 4.98 -8.77
C LYS A 274 -3.83 6.21 -8.12
N ILE A 275 -3.69 6.16 -6.80
CA ILE A 275 -3.00 7.17 -5.99
C ILE A 275 -1.97 6.47 -5.10
N LYS A 276 -1.00 7.23 -4.58
CA LYS A 276 -0.04 6.76 -3.58
C LYS A 276 -0.19 7.59 -2.31
N ILE A 277 -0.28 6.92 -1.17
CA ILE A 277 -0.46 7.55 0.14
C ILE A 277 0.83 7.42 0.96
N PHE A 278 1.22 8.52 1.62
CA PHE A 278 2.46 8.68 2.36
C PHE A 278 2.22 9.24 3.76
N TYR A 279 3.21 9.13 4.64
CA TYR A 279 3.24 9.77 5.96
C TYR A 279 4.35 10.84 6.05
N PRO A 280 4.16 11.89 6.86
CA PRO A 280 5.20 12.91 7.08
C PRO A 280 6.34 12.29 7.90
N SER A 281 7.55 12.23 7.33
CA SER A 281 8.65 11.41 7.86
C SER A 281 9.07 11.82 9.27
N THR A 282 9.19 13.12 9.54
CA THR A 282 9.74 13.66 10.78
C THR A 282 8.70 13.98 11.86
N ALA A 283 7.41 13.87 11.56
CA ALA A 283 6.38 14.08 12.57
C ALA A 283 6.32 12.88 13.54
N GLU A 284 5.84 13.12 14.76
CA GLU A 284 5.70 12.10 15.82
C GLU A 284 4.21 11.76 16.07
N ASN A 285 3.40 11.80 15.03
CA ASN A 285 1.94 11.62 15.11
C ASN A 285 1.48 10.18 14.75
N ASN A 286 2.41 9.21 14.76
CA ASN A 286 2.08 7.78 14.78
C ASN A 286 1.37 7.37 16.07
N LEU A 287 0.90 6.12 16.13
CA LEU A 287 0.10 5.63 17.25
C LEU A 287 0.84 5.63 18.59
N ASP A 288 2.15 5.39 18.58
CA ASP A 288 2.96 5.39 19.80
C ASP A 288 3.28 6.81 20.26
N GLY A 289 3.37 7.77 19.35
CA GLY A 289 3.61 9.18 19.62
C GLY A 289 4.97 9.47 20.29
N ARG A 290 5.92 8.53 20.18
CA ARG A 290 7.22 8.60 20.87
C ARG A 290 8.38 8.89 19.93
N ASP A 291 8.37 8.29 18.75
CA ASP A 291 9.47 8.36 17.80
C ASP A 291 8.98 9.00 16.50
N PRO A 292 9.89 9.57 15.68
CA PRO A 292 9.54 10.05 14.35
C PRO A 292 8.92 8.94 13.50
N ASN A 293 7.97 9.30 12.64
CA ASN A 293 7.25 8.35 11.79
C ASN A 293 8.19 7.49 10.93
N TRP A 294 9.28 8.05 10.40
CA TRP A 294 10.26 7.27 9.63
C TRP A 294 10.82 6.11 10.45
N PHE A 295 11.17 6.33 11.72
CA PHE A 295 11.74 5.29 12.59
C PHE A 295 10.69 4.24 12.90
N TYR A 296 9.50 4.69 13.31
CA TYR A 296 8.37 3.82 13.63
C TYR A 296 7.99 2.90 12.45
N TYR A 297 7.78 3.45 11.25
CA TYR A 297 7.32 2.67 10.10
C TYR A 297 8.43 1.88 9.41
N TRP A 298 9.65 2.41 9.27
CA TRP A 298 10.76 1.62 8.70
C TRP A 298 11.15 0.47 9.63
N GLY A 299 10.99 0.64 10.95
CA GLY A 299 11.10 -0.41 11.97
C GLY A 299 10.26 -1.66 11.72
N GLN A 300 9.17 -1.54 10.93
CA GLN A 300 8.27 -2.64 10.61
C GLN A 300 8.65 -3.40 9.33
N THR A 301 9.70 -2.95 8.62
CA THR A 301 10.07 -3.44 7.28
C THR A 301 11.28 -4.36 7.34
N PRO A 302 11.66 -5.02 6.22
CA PRO A 302 12.93 -5.75 6.16
C PRO A 302 14.18 -4.89 6.45
N ALA A 303 14.09 -3.55 6.34
CA ALA A 303 15.17 -2.63 6.68
C ALA A 303 15.62 -2.76 8.15
N ALA A 304 14.69 -3.12 9.04
CA ALA A 304 14.91 -3.33 10.46
C ALA A 304 15.32 -4.77 10.82
N LYS A 305 15.51 -5.64 9.81
CA LYS A 305 15.81 -7.07 9.97
C LYS A 305 17.12 -7.40 9.27
N PRO A 306 18.27 -6.90 9.76
CA PRO A 306 19.57 -7.17 9.16
C PRO A 306 19.83 -8.67 9.08
N GLY A 307 20.13 -9.19 7.89
CA GLY A 307 20.29 -10.63 7.65
C GLY A 307 19.03 -11.48 7.93
N GLY A 308 17.85 -10.86 8.04
CA GLY A 308 16.61 -11.53 8.45
C GLY A 308 16.47 -11.76 9.96
N HIS A 309 17.43 -11.29 10.77
CA HIS A 309 17.41 -11.45 12.21
C HIS A 309 16.46 -10.46 12.90
N THR A 310 15.93 -10.87 14.06
CA THR A 310 15.18 -9.96 14.94
C THR A 310 16.15 -9.24 15.85
N VAL A 311 16.01 -7.92 15.93
CA VAL A 311 16.79 -7.01 16.75
C VAL A 311 15.84 -6.02 17.40
N ASN A 312 16.22 -5.49 18.55
CA ASN A 312 15.49 -4.42 19.23
C ASN A 312 16.09 -3.09 18.79
N LEU A 313 15.26 -2.25 18.19
CA LEU A 313 15.67 -0.92 17.75
C LEU A 313 15.20 0.12 18.76
N VAL A 314 16.10 1.01 19.15
CA VAL A 314 15.77 2.16 20.00
C VAL A 314 16.11 3.44 19.26
N TYR A 315 15.19 4.40 19.24
CA TYR A 315 15.48 5.71 18.69
C TYR A 315 16.38 6.50 19.64
N GLY A 316 17.56 6.90 19.18
CA GLY A 316 18.59 7.56 19.99
C GLY A 316 18.43 9.09 20.14
N GLY A 317 17.48 9.71 19.42
CA GLY A 317 17.34 11.18 19.28
C GLY A 317 16.70 11.95 20.44
N ARG A 318 16.63 11.40 21.66
CA ARG A 318 16.12 12.10 22.87
C ARG A 318 17.30 12.52 23.79
N PRO A 319 17.16 13.52 24.71
CA PRO A 319 18.27 14.24 25.37
C PRO A 319 19.20 13.43 26.31
N PHE A 320 19.12 12.11 26.27
CA PHE A 320 20.08 11.17 26.90
C PHE A 320 21.01 10.56 25.84
N SER A 321 21.42 11.36 24.85
CA SER A 321 21.86 10.89 23.52
C SER A 321 23.09 9.98 23.56
N PHE A 322 22.85 8.68 23.39
CA PHE A 322 23.81 7.66 22.94
C PHE A 322 24.26 7.87 21.48
N CYS A 323 24.01 9.05 20.90
CA CYS A 323 24.31 9.40 19.51
C CYS A 323 25.57 10.25 19.38
N HIS A 324 26.47 10.10 20.35
CA HIS A 324 27.81 10.64 20.31
C HIS A 324 28.80 9.55 20.70
N TRP A 325 29.82 9.34 19.86
CA TRP A 325 30.97 8.52 20.19
C TRP A 325 32.21 9.40 20.12
N GLU A 326 32.97 9.47 21.22
CA GLU A 326 34.19 10.29 21.35
C GLU A 326 34.00 11.78 20.97
N GLY A 327 32.79 12.32 21.18
CA GLY A 327 32.46 13.72 20.86
C GLY A 327 32.03 13.97 19.42
N GLU A 328 31.98 12.94 18.57
CA GLU A 328 31.44 13.01 17.20
C GLU A 328 30.03 12.40 17.14
N GLY A 329 29.16 12.96 16.29
CA GLY A 329 27.83 12.38 16.05
C GLY A 329 27.92 11.08 15.26
N THR A 330 27.22 10.03 15.71
CA THR A 330 27.15 8.72 15.02
C THR A 330 25.75 8.45 14.48
N ALA A 331 25.66 7.57 13.47
CA ALA A 331 24.40 7.18 12.83
C ALA A 331 23.70 6.00 13.50
N GLY A 332 24.47 5.14 14.16
CA GLY A 332 23.98 4.10 15.04
C GLY A 332 24.95 3.91 16.21
N LEU A 333 24.49 3.21 17.23
CA LEU A 333 25.36 2.78 18.30
C LEU A 333 24.87 1.47 18.92
N PHE A 334 25.75 0.50 19.02
CA PHE A 334 25.60 -0.66 19.87
C PHE A 334 26.38 -0.48 21.17
N VAL A 335 25.67 -0.49 22.31
CA VAL A 335 26.31 -0.48 23.64
C VAL A 335 25.82 -1.68 24.45
N PRO A 336 26.65 -2.72 24.66
CA PRO A 336 26.23 -3.93 25.35
C PRO A 336 25.86 -3.69 26.82
N GLU A 337 26.39 -2.62 27.43
CA GLU A 337 26.21 -2.27 28.84
C GLU A 337 24.82 -1.67 29.16
N HIS A 338 24.09 -1.16 28.16
CA HIS A 338 22.82 -0.44 28.35
C HIS A 338 21.55 -1.31 28.24
N HIS A 339 21.71 -2.64 28.24
CA HIS A 339 20.69 -3.68 28.45
C HIS A 339 19.38 -3.60 27.63
N GLN A 340 19.34 -4.40 26.56
CA GLN A 340 18.32 -5.42 26.22
C GLN A 340 19.01 -6.37 25.21
N HIS A 341 18.74 -7.68 25.21
CA HIS A 341 19.40 -8.62 24.28
C HIS A 341 19.19 -8.17 22.82
N ARG A 342 20.27 -8.14 22.01
CA ARG A 342 20.28 -7.71 20.61
C ARG A 342 19.66 -6.32 20.37
N THR A 343 20.07 -5.34 21.17
CA THR A 343 19.54 -3.97 21.08
C THR A 343 20.59 -3.00 20.60
N PHE A 344 20.24 -2.15 19.65
CA PHE A 344 21.08 -1.02 19.24
C PHE A 344 20.24 0.22 19.00
N TYR A 345 20.91 1.36 19.01
CA TYR A 345 20.33 2.67 18.81
C TYR A 345 20.48 3.08 17.36
N VAL A 346 19.41 3.61 16.77
CA VAL A 346 19.49 4.35 15.51
C VAL A 346 19.34 5.82 15.84
N CYS A 347 20.32 6.61 15.44
CA CYS A 347 20.38 8.02 15.74
C CYS A 347 19.49 8.85 14.83
N ASP A 348 19.33 10.14 15.16
CA ASP A 348 18.53 11.04 14.34
C ASP A 348 19.20 11.26 12.98
N LEU A 349 18.72 10.51 11.98
CA LEU A 349 19.25 10.57 10.62
C LEU A 349 19.03 11.95 9.97
N THR A 350 18.08 12.75 10.48
CA THR A 350 17.88 14.12 9.97
C THR A 350 18.98 15.07 10.44
N ALA A 351 19.52 14.85 11.66
CA ALA A 351 20.65 15.60 12.19
C ALA A 351 21.96 15.26 11.45
N ILE A 352 22.08 14.05 10.93
CA ILE A 352 23.29 13.54 10.26
C ILE A 352 23.27 13.89 8.77
N GLY A 353 22.18 13.53 8.11
CA GLY A 353 22.08 13.50 6.66
C GLY A 353 21.14 14.54 6.08
N GLY A 354 20.61 15.44 6.92
CA GLY A 354 19.66 16.48 6.53
C GLY A 354 18.32 15.92 6.06
N SER A 355 17.68 16.65 5.13
CA SER A 355 16.36 16.30 4.58
C SER A 355 16.32 14.98 3.80
N THR A 356 17.47 14.46 3.37
CA THR A 356 17.59 13.19 2.64
C THR A 356 18.01 12.03 3.53
N MET A 357 18.27 12.29 4.83
CA MET A 357 18.76 11.29 5.78
C MET A 357 19.94 10.51 5.19
N SER A 358 20.86 11.23 4.53
CA SER A 358 22.00 10.65 3.83
C SER A 358 23.14 10.25 4.76
N ASN A 359 23.86 9.18 4.40
CA ASN A 359 25.11 8.81 5.08
C ASN A 359 26.15 8.34 4.04
N ARG A 360 27.41 8.76 4.19
CA ARG A 360 28.53 8.34 3.34
C ARG A 360 29.44 7.40 4.11
N PHE A 361 29.70 6.22 3.56
CA PHE A 361 30.53 5.19 4.19
C PHE A 361 31.46 4.50 3.17
N PRO A 362 32.60 3.94 3.63
CA PRO A 362 33.53 3.24 2.75
C PRO A 362 32.97 1.87 2.34
N LEU A 363 33.24 1.46 1.10
CA LEU A 363 32.98 0.10 0.64
C LEU A 363 34.26 -0.73 0.77
N LEU A 364 34.33 -1.48 1.86
CA LEU A 364 35.47 -2.32 2.18
C LEU A 364 35.26 -3.74 1.66
N SER A 365 36.36 -4.43 1.39
CA SER A 365 36.39 -5.86 1.07
C SER A 365 37.74 -6.47 1.42
N ARG A 366 37.79 -7.81 1.48
CA ARG A 366 39.01 -8.60 1.69
C ARG A 366 39.26 -9.56 0.53
N THR A 367 40.53 -9.73 0.14
CA THR A 367 40.92 -10.78 -0.81
C THR A 367 40.92 -12.16 -0.16
N GLN A 368 40.93 -13.22 -0.97
CA GLN A 368 40.90 -14.59 -0.48
C GLN A 368 42.30 -15.13 -0.14
N PRO A 369 42.42 -16.17 0.72
CA PRO A 369 43.69 -16.82 1.05
C PRO A 369 44.47 -17.29 -0.19
N PRO A 370 45.82 -17.37 -0.13
CA PRO A 370 46.67 -17.18 1.06
C PRO A 370 47.10 -15.73 1.31
N ASN A 371 46.78 -14.78 0.43
CA ASN A 371 47.22 -13.38 0.53
C ASN A 371 46.00 -12.46 0.77
N VAL A 372 45.46 -12.50 1.99
CA VAL A 372 44.34 -11.64 2.39
C VAL A 372 44.84 -10.20 2.56
N THR A 373 44.18 -9.26 1.90
CA THR A 373 44.47 -7.83 1.94
C THR A 373 43.16 -7.06 1.96
N GLY A 374 43.09 -6.01 2.78
CA GLY A 374 41.97 -5.08 2.80
C GLY A 374 41.99 -4.14 1.62
N VAL A 375 40.83 -3.97 0.98
CA VAL A 375 40.65 -3.14 -0.22
C VAL A 375 39.55 -2.10 0.03
N LEU A 376 39.80 -0.87 -0.42
CA LEU A 376 38.77 0.17 -0.56
C LEU A 376 38.26 0.18 -1.99
N ASP A 377 37.04 -0.33 -2.21
CA ASP A 377 36.40 -0.34 -3.52
C ASP A 377 35.72 0.99 -3.88
N GLY A 378 35.71 1.93 -2.94
CA GLY A 378 35.18 3.28 -3.11
C GLY A 378 34.32 3.71 -1.94
N TRP A 379 33.48 4.72 -2.18
CA TRP A 379 32.57 5.29 -1.19
C TRP A 379 31.14 5.18 -1.69
N ARG A 380 30.20 4.91 -0.78
CA ARG A 380 28.77 4.87 -1.07
C ARG A 380 28.04 5.93 -0.24
N ILE A 381 27.09 6.60 -0.86
CA ILE A 381 26.11 7.45 -0.18
C ILE A 381 24.77 6.72 -0.19
N SER A 382 24.22 6.41 0.98
CA SER A 382 22.84 5.96 1.14
C SER A 382 21.93 7.14 1.47
N THR A 383 20.62 6.99 1.23
CA THR A 383 19.60 7.99 1.61
C THR A 383 18.35 7.30 2.16
N PHE A 384 17.59 7.99 3.01
CA PHE A 384 16.30 7.53 3.55
C PHE A 384 16.34 6.10 4.11
N ILE A 385 15.40 5.23 3.72
CA ILE A 385 15.31 3.85 4.21
C ILE A 385 16.58 3.02 3.95
N ASP A 386 17.36 3.35 2.91
CA ASP A 386 18.62 2.66 2.65
C ASP A 386 19.66 3.01 3.71
N THR A 387 19.69 4.27 4.18
CA THR A 387 20.57 4.68 5.29
C THR A 387 20.19 3.98 6.57
N PHE A 388 18.89 3.90 6.86
CA PHE A 388 18.41 3.15 8.01
C PHE A 388 18.82 1.67 7.94
N ALA A 389 18.67 1.03 6.78
CA ALA A 389 19.04 -0.37 6.58
C ALA A 389 20.54 -0.62 6.72
N THR A 390 21.39 0.24 6.15
CA THR A 390 22.85 0.06 6.25
C THR A 390 23.35 0.24 7.67
N ILE A 391 22.76 1.16 8.44
CA ILE A 391 23.05 1.31 9.88
C ILE A 391 22.60 0.05 10.63
N ALA A 392 21.39 -0.44 10.38
CA ALA A 392 20.91 -1.66 11.03
C ALA A 392 21.81 -2.88 10.75
N ILE A 393 22.36 -2.98 9.54
CA ILE A 393 23.35 -4.03 9.19
C ILE A 393 24.66 -3.83 9.94
N HIS A 394 25.17 -2.60 10.00
CA HIS A 394 26.41 -2.24 10.70
C HIS A 394 26.32 -2.60 12.19
N GLU A 395 25.30 -2.09 12.89
CA GLU A 395 25.13 -2.33 14.33
C GLU A 395 24.83 -3.81 14.66
N ASN A 396 24.19 -4.54 13.76
CA ASN A 396 23.97 -5.97 13.95
C ASN A 396 25.27 -6.76 13.84
N GLU A 397 26.27 -6.31 13.09
CA GLU A 397 27.57 -6.98 13.04
C GLU A 397 28.31 -6.81 14.37
N HIS A 398 28.26 -5.64 15.01
CA HIS A 398 28.72 -5.48 16.40
C HIS A 398 28.04 -6.45 17.37
N ILE A 399 26.72 -6.62 17.27
CA ILE A 399 25.98 -7.60 18.08
C ILE A 399 26.53 -9.01 17.86
N ARG A 400 26.75 -9.42 16.60
CA ARG A 400 27.23 -10.77 16.27
C ARG A 400 28.62 -11.00 16.84
N MET A 401 29.53 -10.03 16.68
CA MET A 401 30.88 -10.13 17.23
C MET A 401 30.87 -10.14 18.77
N TYR A 402 30.02 -9.33 19.40
CA TYR A 402 29.80 -9.38 20.84
C TYR A 402 29.30 -10.76 21.31
N GLU A 403 28.27 -11.31 20.67
CA GLU A 403 27.72 -12.63 21.00
C GLU A 403 28.75 -13.76 20.80
N MET A 404 29.56 -13.69 19.74
CA MET A 404 30.56 -14.71 19.42
C MET A 404 31.79 -14.64 20.32
N TRP A 405 32.28 -13.43 20.61
CA TRP A 405 33.61 -13.24 21.18
C TRP A 405 33.62 -12.62 22.58
N LYS A 406 32.63 -11.81 22.94
CA LYS A 406 32.69 -10.98 24.16
C LYS A 406 31.71 -11.42 25.26
N MET A 407 30.56 -11.97 24.87
CA MET A 407 29.47 -12.32 25.79
C MET A 407 29.93 -13.32 26.87
N GLY A 408 29.68 -12.97 28.13
CA GLY A 408 30.00 -13.81 29.29
C GLY A 408 31.47 -13.79 29.74
N LYS A 409 32.34 -12.99 29.11
CA LYS A 409 33.73 -12.80 29.52
C LYS A 409 33.89 -11.55 30.40
N THR A 410 34.88 -11.57 31.29
CA THR A 410 35.27 -10.40 32.08
C THR A 410 36.14 -9.46 31.26
N ASN A 411 36.16 -8.16 31.59
CA ASN A 411 37.01 -7.18 30.89
C ASN A 411 38.51 -7.54 30.94
N GLU A 412 38.98 -8.15 32.04
CA GLU A 412 40.36 -8.64 32.15
C GLU A 412 40.66 -9.76 31.14
N ARG A 413 39.70 -10.70 30.98
CA ARG A 413 39.82 -11.77 29.99
C ARG A 413 39.79 -11.21 28.57
N LEU A 414 38.91 -10.26 28.28
CA LEU A 414 38.84 -9.62 26.96
C LEU A 414 40.17 -8.97 26.58
N ARG A 415 40.77 -8.16 27.46
CA ARG A 415 42.08 -7.53 27.23
C ARG A 415 43.24 -8.54 27.08
N THR A 416 43.09 -9.74 27.61
CA THR A 416 44.11 -10.80 27.47
C THR A 416 43.97 -11.53 26.13
N GLU A 417 42.75 -11.64 25.61
CA GLU A 417 42.44 -12.35 24.36
C GLU A 417 42.50 -11.43 23.12
N ASP A 418 42.36 -10.11 23.30
CA ASP A 418 42.44 -9.03 22.29
C ASP A 418 43.47 -8.01 22.81
N GLY A 419 44.71 -8.17 22.37
CA GLY A 419 45.87 -7.53 23.00
C GLY A 419 46.11 -6.09 22.55
N ASP A 420 45.65 -5.73 21.36
CA ASP A 420 45.67 -4.38 20.83
C ASP A 420 44.35 -3.64 21.02
N GLU A 421 43.31 -4.30 21.56
CA GLU A 421 42.03 -3.73 21.96
C GLU A 421 41.23 -3.16 20.78
N ASP A 422 41.11 -3.98 19.73
CA ASP A 422 40.47 -3.59 18.47
C ASP A 422 39.13 -4.28 18.21
N GLY A 423 38.72 -5.15 19.15
CA GLY A 423 37.45 -5.84 19.15
C GLY A 423 37.48 -7.22 18.50
N VAL A 424 38.60 -7.64 17.91
CA VAL A 424 38.81 -8.97 17.34
C VAL A 424 39.81 -9.75 18.20
N PRO A 425 39.49 -10.98 18.67
CA PRO A 425 40.47 -11.76 19.43
C PRO A 425 41.70 -12.13 18.60
N ASN A 426 42.89 -12.07 19.21
CA ASN A 426 44.19 -12.38 18.60
C ASN A 426 44.21 -13.75 17.89
N ASP A 427 43.46 -14.73 18.41
CA ASP A 427 43.40 -16.10 17.85
C ASP A 427 42.43 -16.25 16.67
N LYS A 428 41.71 -15.18 16.31
CA LYS A 428 40.78 -15.11 15.16
C LYS A 428 41.29 -14.23 14.03
N GLU A 429 42.15 -13.26 14.35
CA GLU A 429 42.69 -12.28 13.42
C GLU A 429 43.26 -12.88 12.12
N GLU A 430 44.08 -13.94 12.23
CA GLU A 430 44.69 -14.59 11.06
C GLU A 430 43.63 -15.13 10.07
N GLN A 431 42.48 -15.61 10.57
CA GLN A 431 41.38 -16.11 9.72
C GLN A 431 40.75 -15.00 8.88
N PHE A 432 40.87 -13.77 9.37
CA PHE A 432 40.32 -12.57 8.77
C PHE A 432 41.38 -11.74 8.04
N GLY A 433 42.66 -12.09 8.14
CA GLY A 433 43.80 -11.38 7.56
C GLY A 433 44.28 -10.17 8.35
N PHE A 434 43.87 -10.06 9.61
CA PHE A 434 44.25 -8.99 10.53
C PHE A 434 45.59 -9.30 11.24
N ASP A 435 46.25 -8.25 11.75
CA ASP A 435 47.53 -8.29 12.45
C ASP A 435 47.31 -8.04 13.96
N PRO A 436 47.56 -9.03 14.84
CA PRO A 436 47.16 -9.02 16.27
C PRO A 436 47.95 -8.03 17.15
N THR A 437 48.65 -7.12 16.51
CA THR A 437 49.44 -6.05 17.13
C THR A 437 49.01 -4.66 16.64
N ARG A 438 47.99 -4.58 15.78
CA ARG A 438 47.57 -3.36 15.08
C ARG A 438 46.07 -3.18 15.11
N LYS A 439 45.62 -2.25 15.96
CA LYS A 439 44.23 -1.76 16.04
C LYS A 439 43.48 -1.60 14.73
N GLN A 440 44.17 -1.13 13.69
CA GLN A 440 43.62 -1.10 12.34
C GLN A 440 44.66 -1.67 11.40
N THR A 441 44.45 -2.90 10.95
CA THR A 441 45.41 -3.60 10.08
C THR A 441 45.54 -2.91 8.72
N TRP A 442 44.42 -2.51 8.11
CA TRP A 442 44.39 -1.96 6.76
C TRP A 442 43.89 -0.52 6.68
N LEU A 443 44.41 0.23 5.70
CA LEU A 443 43.97 1.58 5.36
C LEU A 443 43.97 2.58 6.55
N SER A 444 44.92 2.43 7.47
CA SER A 444 45.03 3.22 8.72
C SER A 444 45.53 4.66 8.54
N THR A 445 45.45 5.21 7.33
CA THR A 445 45.90 6.59 7.02
C THR A 445 44.84 7.34 6.22
N GLY A 446 44.90 8.67 6.21
CA GLY A 446 43.95 9.50 5.47
C GLY A 446 42.52 9.41 6.02
N GLU A 447 41.52 9.50 5.14
CA GLU A 447 40.10 9.47 5.53
C GLU A 447 39.67 8.13 6.17
N THR A 448 40.29 7.02 5.75
CA THR A 448 40.00 5.67 6.24
C THR A 448 40.61 5.38 7.62
N ALA A 449 41.46 6.27 8.16
CA ALA A 449 41.90 6.19 9.55
C ALA A 449 40.75 6.37 10.56
N LYS A 450 39.58 6.84 10.11
CA LYS A 450 38.36 6.94 10.92
C LYS A 450 37.69 5.59 11.21
N ILE A 451 38.08 4.52 10.53
CA ILE A 451 37.60 3.16 10.81
C ILE A 451 38.09 2.72 12.20
N LYS A 452 39.33 3.07 12.58
CA LYS A 452 39.97 2.90 13.90
C LYS A 452 40.23 1.48 14.38
N TYR A 453 39.33 0.54 14.12
CA TYR A 453 39.31 -0.80 14.68
C TYR A 453 39.06 -1.88 13.61
N ASP A 454 39.65 -3.07 13.72
CA ASP A 454 39.33 -4.15 12.77
C ASP A 454 37.90 -4.70 12.99
N GLU A 455 37.32 -4.56 14.19
CA GLU A 455 35.88 -4.78 14.43
C GLU A 455 35.02 -3.84 13.54
N GLU A 456 35.33 -2.54 13.52
CA GLU A 456 34.63 -1.56 12.69
C GLU A 456 34.80 -1.86 11.19
N TRP A 457 35.97 -2.36 10.79
CA TRP A 457 36.19 -2.81 9.41
C TRP A 457 35.18 -3.89 9.01
N LEU A 458 34.95 -4.89 9.87
CA LEU A 458 33.97 -5.96 9.64
C LEU A 458 32.55 -5.40 9.53
N CYS A 459 32.18 -4.42 10.37
CA CYS A 459 30.89 -3.74 10.31
C CYS A 459 30.69 -3.01 8.97
N TYR A 460 31.68 -2.23 8.50
CA TYR A 460 31.62 -1.56 7.20
C TYR A 460 31.61 -2.55 6.02
N GLU A 461 32.36 -3.66 6.11
CA GLU A 461 32.32 -4.71 5.10
C GLU A 461 30.92 -5.35 5.03
N ALA A 462 30.25 -5.59 6.16
CA ALA A 462 28.90 -6.14 6.20
C ALA A 462 27.87 -5.25 5.48
N MET A 463 27.99 -3.92 5.59
CA MET A 463 27.11 -2.95 4.90
C MET A 463 27.13 -3.11 3.37
N ARG A 464 28.19 -3.70 2.80
CA ARG A 464 28.30 -3.97 1.36
C ARG A 464 27.18 -4.87 0.85
N SER A 465 26.68 -5.77 1.70
CA SER A 465 25.60 -6.71 1.36
C SER A 465 24.28 -6.00 1.01
N HIS A 466 24.09 -4.74 1.44
CA HIS A 466 22.92 -3.96 1.09
C HIS A 466 22.94 -3.54 -0.36
N VAL A 467 21.84 -3.80 -1.08
CA VAL A 467 21.64 -3.35 -2.46
C VAL A 467 20.82 -2.06 -2.43
N PRO A 468 21.38 -0.90 -2.84
CA PRO A 468 20.65 0.37 -2.86
C PRO A 468 19.35 0.27 -3.65
N GLY A 469 18.27 0.86 -3.12
CA GLY A 469 16.95 0.86 -3.75
C GLY A 469 16.16 -0.45 -3.61
N SER A 470 16.75 -1.51 -3.06
CA SER A 470 16.04 -2.79 -2.83
C SER A 470 14.85 -2.66 -1.87
N LEU A 471 14.84 -1.60 -1.05
CA LEU A 471 13.83 -1.30 -0.05
C LEU A 471 12.91 -0.14 -0.43
N ASP A 472 13.07 0.48 -1.61
CA ASP A 472 12.28 1.65 -2.04
C ASP A 472 10.77 1.39 -1.96
N LYS A 473 10.35 0.16 -2.29
CA LYS A 473 8.94 -0.29 -2.23
C LYS A 473 8.31 -0.24 -0.83
N HIS A 474 9.13 -0.12 0.22
CA HIS A 474 8.71 0.01 1.61
C HIS A 474 8.79 1.44 2.14
N ASP A 475 9.40 2.36 1.40
CA ASP A 475 9.55 3.74 1.82
C ASP A 475 8.35 4.59 1.37
N TRP A 476 7.38 4.70 2.27
CA TRP A 476 6.19 5.54 2.12
C TRP A 476 6.28 6.84 2.92
N SER A 477 7.49 7.27 3.25
CA SER A 477 7.74 8.53 3.94
C SER A 477 7.76 9.72 2.99
N HIS A 478 7.42 10.90 3.50
CA HIS A 478 7.57 12.18 2.81
C HIS A 478 8.35 13.16 3.70
N PRO A 479 9.53 13.64 3.27
CA PRO A 479 10.30 13.17 2.10
C PRO A 479 10.76 11.71 2.24
N GLY A 480 10.98 11.03 1.10
CA GLY A 480 11.38 9.62 1.04
C GLY A 480 11.70 9.16 -0.39
N LYS A 481 12.19 7.93 -0.58
CA LYS A 481 12.60 7.38 -1.90
C LYS A 481 11.51 7.43 -2.97
N GLN A 482 10.25 7.28 -2.56
CA GLN A 482 9.11 7.34 -3.47
C GLN A 482 8.47 8.74 -3.58
N TRP A 483 8.99 9.73 -2.85
CA TRP A 483 8.51 11.12 -2.81
C TRP A 483 9.68 12.12 -3.00
N PRO A 484 9.87 12.67 -4.22
CA PRO A 484 10.91 13.67 -4.46
C PRO A 484 10.63 15.00 -3.79
#